data_AF-A0A1E7FW83-F1
#
_entry.id   AF-A0A1E7FW83-F1
#
_cell.length_a   1.000
_cell.length_b   1.000
_cell.length_c   1.000
_cell.angle_alpha   90.00
_cell.angle_beta   90.00
_cell.angle_gamma   90.00
#
_symmetry.space_group_name_H-M   'P 1'
#
loop_
_entity.id
_entity.type
_entity.pdbx_description
1 polymer ?
#
loop_
_entity_poly.entity_id
_entity_poly.type
_entity_poly.pdbx_seq_one_letter_code
_entity_poly.pdbx_strand_id
1 'polypeptide(L)'
;MGRIELRLIPAPGSKPEFLAVVEPTNNDNSPPIWKSITNHNKVIILEGYTRDAWALDTATKWVPLQVKSIDGRNKLKGFVDYLRERQKTCFGRFVATADDDSNNVTTYVWVISHKQASSTQLNCRIAPINAIPKCPLRPKSSTLTSNLKIAAATATSSKSSAASASAPTVASSSSSKPKKKGFGILGNLVGAQRRTNHSVVASVTTQQPATGKSSSNTSSHDNHQEDLKTSGQVLADFRHEMEQKMLDFDIADDVSMKVDIKLSDHSKKVQDVDKGKMSMDVLKYIVYEQAEECNEEWIAHKEQSEFTDEITIAIYKDPEDAPPEVLEELNQAELPDEMKAEQRKIENKRRQDEMKELRIQELLQRQALRKMATGSGSDVDEGGGAGDFTVLNKDKRDLRTIEEIQQDTKRQKVE
;
A
#
# COMPACT_ATOMS: atom_id res chain seq x y z
N MET A 1 4.12 26.05 -30.47
CA MET A 1 2.87 25.69 -29.76
C MET A 1 3.25 25.19 -28.39
N GLY A 2 2.67 25.76 -27.34
CA GLY A 2 2.97 25.34 -25.98
C GLY A 2 2.27 24.02 -25.66
N ARG A 3 3.07 23.01 -25.32
CA ARG A 3 2.62 21.68 -24.89
C ARG A 3 2.69 21.62 -23.37
N ILE A 4 1.73 20.92 -22.76
CA ILE A 4 1.71 20.70 -21.32
C ILE A 4 1.73 19.20 -21.05
N GLU A 5 2.59 18.78 -20.15
CA GLU A 5 2.59 17.45 -19.58
C GLU A 5 1.61 17.39 -18.40
N LEU A 6 0.62 16.51 -18.49
CA LEU A 6 -0.25 16.16 -17.37
C LEU A 6 0.36 14.98 -16.63
N ARG A 7 0.53 15.14 -15.32
CA ARG A 7 0.88 14.06 -14.40
C ARG A 7 -0.23 13.81 -13.41
N LEU A 8 -0.39 12.57 -12.96
CA LEU A 8 -1.41 12.15 -12.02
C LEU A 8 -0.76 11.55 -10.78
N ILE A 9 -1.24 11.95 -9.60
CA ILE A 9 -0.91 11.28 -8.35
C ILE A 9 -1.94 10.15 -8.13
N PRO A 10 -1.59 8.86 -8.32
CA PRO A 10 -2.54 7.76 -8.20
C PRO A 10 -3.06 7.57 -6.77
N ALA A 11 -2.18 7.76 -5.77
CA ALA A 11 -2.48 7.70 -4.35
C ALA A 11 -1.86 8.87 -3.58
N PRO A 12 -2.50 9.42 -2.53
CA PRO A 12 -1.88 10.48 -1.71
C PRO A 12 -0.50 10.04 -1.21
N GLY A 13 0.54 10.81 -1.52
CA GLY A 13 1.94 10.47 -1.18
C GLY A 13 2.76 9.90 -2.35
N SER A 14 2.12 9.23 -3.31
CA SER A 14 2.82 8.63 -4.45
C SER A 14 3.42 9.66 -5.43
N LYS A 15 4.46 9.22 -6.14
CA LYS A 15 5.12 10.00 -7.20
C LYS A 15 4.14 10.31 -8.33
N PRO A 16 4.13 11.55 -8.86
CA PRO A 16 3.30 11.89 -10.01
C PRO A 16 3.68 11.07 -11.25
N GLU A 17 2.76 10.26 -11.74
CA GLU A 17 2.90 9.45 -12.94
C GLU A 17 2.52 10.24 -14.20
N PHE A 18 3.19 9.93 -15.32
CA PHE A 18 2.84 10.51 -16.61
C PHE A 18 1.45 10.06 -17.07
N LEU A 19 0.55 11.03 -17.30
CA LEU A 19 -0.78 10.78 -17.83
C LEU A 19 -0.83 11.00 -19.35
N ALA A 20 -0.52 12.22 -19.81
CA ALA A 20 -0.60 12.60 -21.22
C ALA A 20 0.16 13.90 -21.50
N VAL A 21 0.57 14.11 -22.76
CA VAL A 21 0.93 15.46 -23.26
C VAL A 21 -0.27 16.05 -23.97
N VAL A 22 -0.69 17.25 -23.57
CA VAL A 22 -1.89 17.91 -24.08
C VAL A 22 -1.58 19.25 -24.75
N GLU A 23 -2.39 19.57 -25.75
CA GLU A 23 -2.41 20.87 -26.43
C GLU A 23 -3.86 21.39 -26.54
N PRO A 24 -4.08 22.72 -26.63
CA PRO A 24 -5.43 23.25 -26.73
C PRO A 24 -6.01 22.87 -28.09
N THR A 25 -7.30 22.51 -28.13
CA THR A 25 -7.97 22.13 -29.38
C THR A 25 -8.13 23.34 -30.32
N ASN A 26 -8.33 24.54 -29.76
CA ASN A 26 -8.54 25.76 -30.50
C ASN A 26 -7.39 26.74 -30.26
N ASN A 27 -6.45 26.78 -31.22
CA ASN A 27 -5.20 27.54 -31.09
C ASN A 27 -5.42 29.05 -31.10
N ASP A 28 -6.36 29.54 -31.92
CA ASP A 28 -6.56 30.98 -32.11
C ASP A 28 -7.27 31.63 -30.92
N ASN A 29 -8.00 30.84 -30.13
CA ASN A 29 -8.78 31.28 -28.96
C ASN A 29 -8.31 30.65 -27.66
N SER A 30 -7.03 30.25 -27.55
CA SER A 30 -6.50 29.77 -26.28
C SER A 30 -6.57 30.91 -25.25
N PRO A 31 -7.13 30.69 -24.05
CA PRO A 31 -7.16 31.69 -23.00
C PRO A 31 -5.77 32.27 -22.69
N PRO A 32 -5.62 33.55 -22.33
CA PRO A 32 -4.32 34.14 -21.99
C PRO A 32 -3.54 33.35 -20.94
N ILE A 33 -4.26 32.76 -19.97
CA ILE A 33 -3.68 31.88 -18.95
C ILE A 33 -2.96 30.67 -19.55
N TRP A 34 -3.38 30.15 -20.70
CA TRP A 34 -2.68 29.05 -21.38
C TRP A 34 -1.25 29.43 -21.75
N LYS A 35 -1.04 30.64 -22.27
CA LYS A 35 0.30 31.15 -22.63
C LYS A 35 1.19 31.20 -21.39
N SER A 36 0.67 31.75 -20.28
CA SER A 36 1.38 31.82 -19.00
C SER A 36 1.75 30.42 -18.50
N ILE A 37 0.85 29.44 -18.58
CA ILE A 37 1.17 28.06 -18.22
C ILE A 37 2.28 27.52 -19.11
N THR A 38 2.21 27.68 -20.43
CA THR A 38 3.20 27.09 -21.33
C THR A 38 4.59 27.72 -21.22
N ASN A 39 4.66 28.97 -20.75
CA ASN A 39 5.92 29.68 -20.54
C ASN A 39 6.58 29.30 -19.20
N HIS A 40 5.79 29.17 -18.13
CA HIS A 40 6.32 28.99 -16.77
C HIS A 40 6.19 27.56 -16.24
N ASN A 41 5.11 26.84 -16.57
CA ASN A 41 4.79 25.51 -16.06
C ASN A 41 4.47 24.55 -17.21
N LYS A 42 5.49 23.87 -17.71
CA LYS A 42 5.30 22.82 -18.73
C LYS A 42 4.63 21.56 -18.17
N VAL A 43 4.46 21.46 -16.84
CA VAL A 43 3.89 20.31 -16.16
C VAL A 43 2.75 20.76 -15.25
N ILE A 44 1.60 20.09 -15.34
CA ILE A 44 0.50 20.22 -14.39
C ILE A 44 0.34 18.88 -13.67
N ILE A 45 0.43 18.93 -12.34
CA ILE A 45 0.21 17.76 -11.47
C ILE A 45 -1.24 17.74 -11.01
N LEU A 46 -1.94 16.66 -11.32
CA LEU A 46 -3.28 16.36 -10.85
C LEU A 46 -3.17 15.73 -9.46
N GLU A 47 -3.51 16.53 -8.45
CA GLU A 47 -3.27 16.24 -7.03
C GLU A 47 -4.30 15.29 -6.42
N GLY A 48 -5.48 15.18 -7.02
CA GLY A 48 -6.48 14.26 -6.50
C GLY A 48 -7.85 14.35 -7.15
N TYR A 49 -8.80 13.73 -6.46
CA TYR A 49 -10.17 13.58 -6.92
C TYR A 49 -11.16 14.16 -5.92
N THR A 50 -12.21 14.81 -6.40
CA THR A 50 -13.27 15.36 -5.55
C THR A 50 -14.65 15.15 -6.16
N ARG A 51 -15.65 15.07 -5.29
CA ARG A 51 -17.09 15.12 -5.60
C ARG A 51 -17.74 16.42 -5.11
N ASP A 52 -16.93 17.35 -4.61
CA ASP A 52 -17.44 18.57 -4.00
C ASP A 52 -18.10 19.48 -5.03
N ALA A 53 -19.10 20.23 -4.57
CA ALA A 53 -19.85 21.15 -5.42
C ALA A 53 -18.97 22.23 -6.06
N TRP A 54 -17.90 22.69 -5.39
CA TRP A 54 -17.02 23.74 -5.92
C TRP A 54 -16.35 23.34 -7.24
N ALA A 55 -16.07 22.04 -7.43
CA ALA A 55 -15.44 21.51 -8.64
C ALA A 55 -16.49 21.13 -9.71
N LEU A 56 -17.75 20.92 -9.32
CA LEU A 56 -18.83 20.55 -10.24
C LEU A 56 -19.52 21.79 -10.82
N ASP A 57 -19.71 22.82 -10.01
CA ASP A 57 -20.50 24.00 -10.34
C ASP A 57 -19.87 24.81 -11.48
N THR A 58 -20.64 25.03 -12.54
CA THR A 58 -20.27 25.86 -13.70
C THR A 58 -20.67 27.32 -13.52
N ALA A 59 -21.40 27.68 -12.45
CA ALA A 59 -21.92 29.03 -12.25
C ALA A 59 -20.86 30.09 -11.87
N THR A 60 -19.59 29.68 -11.74
CA THR A 60 -18.49 30.56 -11.27
C THR A 60 -17.51 30.88 -12.39
N LYS A 61 -16.55 31.78 -12.11
CA LYS A 61 -15.51 32.35 -13.01
C LYS A 61 -14.51 31.32 -13.58
N TRP A 62 -15.01 30.17 -14.01
CA TRP A 62 -14.25 29.15 -14.71
C TRP A 62 -14.05 29.57 -16.16
N VAL A 63 -12.80 29.58 -16.59
CA VAL A 63 -12.46 29.67 -18.00
C VAL A 63 -12.53 28.26 -18.58
N PRO A 64 -13.47 27.97 -19.49
CA PRO A 64 -13.52 26.67 -20.15
C PRO A 64 -12.31 26.52 -21.06
N LEU A 65 -11.74 25.32 -21.10
CA LEU A 65 -10.62 25.00 -21.95
C LEU A 65 -10.77 23.58 -22.48
N GLN A 66 -10.64 23.42 -23.79
CA GLN A 66 -10.59 22.11 -24.42
C GLN A 66 -9.16 21.78 -24.79
N VAL A 67 -8.69 20.63 -24.32
CA VAL A 67 -7.38 20.10 -24.69
C VAL A 67 -7.52 18.71 -25.30
N LYS A 68 -6.60 18.35 -26.18
CA LYS A 68 -6.50 17.03 -26.79
C LYS A 68 -5.13 16.42 -26.48
N SER A 69 -5.08 15.10 -26.34
CA SER A 69 -3.79 14.41 -26.19
C SER A 69 -3.07 14.36 -27.53
N ILE A 70 -1.75 14.56 -27.50
CA ILE A 70 -0.87 14.45 -28.68
C ILE A 70 0.17 13.33 -28.54
N ASP A 71 0.17 12.61 -27.42
CA ASP A 71 1.14 11.56 -27.12
C ASP A 71 0.90 10.24 -27.88
N GLY A 72 -0.27 10.08 -28.50
CA GLY A 72 -0.66 8.85 -29.22
C GLY A 72 -0.93 7.63 -28.32
N ARG A 73 -0.77 7.74 -27.00
CA ARG A 73 -0.85 6.60 -26.06
C ARG A 73 -2.28 6.25 -25.63
N ASN A 74 -3.26 7.08 -25.99
CA ASN A 74 -4.69 6.91 -25.67
C ASN A 74 -5.02 6.68 -24.18
N LYS A 75 -4.09 6.97 -23.25
CA LYS A 75 -4.31 6.88 -21.79
C LYS A 75 -5.44 7.78 -21.32
N LEU A 76 -5.64 8.91 -22.03
CA LEU A 76 -6.65 9.89 -21.73
C LEU A 76 -8.08 9.34 -21.76
N LYS A 77 -8.38 8.45 -22.71
CA LYS A 77 -9.69 7.81 -22.81
C LYS A 77 -9.98 6.99 -21.55
N GLY A 78 -9.04 6.13 -21.15
CA GLY A 78 -9.19 5.30 -19.95
C GLY A 78 -9.35 6.15 -18.69
N PHE A 79 -8.60 7.25 -18.59
CA PHE A 79 -8.73 8.19 -17.48
C PHE A 79 -10.11 8.87 -17.43
N VAL A 80 -10.64 9.33 -18.57
CA VAL A 80 -11.99 9.93 -18.64
C VAL A 80 -13.08 8.91 -18.29
N ASP A 81 -12.93 7.69 -18.80
CA ASP A 81 -13.86 6.59 -18.49
C ASP A 81 -13.85 6.30 -16.97
N TYR A 82 -12.67 6.27 -16.33
CA TYR A 82 -12.52 6.14 -14.87
C TYR A 82 -13.21 7.27 -14.09
N LEU A 83 -13.03 8.54 -14.49
CA LEU A 83 -13.70 9.67 -13.85
C LEU A 83 -15.22 9.56 -13.96
N ARG A 84 -15.73 9.14 -15.12
CA ARG A 84 -17.16 8.94 -15.39
C ARG A 84 -17.75 7.84 -14.54
N GLU A 85 -17.12 6.66 -14.53
CA GLU A 85 -17.56 5.50 -13.75
C GLU A 85 -17.62 5.83 -12.25
N ARG A 86 -16.59 6.49 -11.74
CA ARG A 86 -16.52 6.87 -10.31
C ARG A 86 -17.31 8.13 -9.98
N GLN A 87 -17.87 8.83 -10.97
CA GLN A 87 -18.52 10.14 -10.81
C GLN A 87 -17.67 11.12 -9.99
N LYS A 88 -16.37 11.21 -10.31
CA LYS A 88 -15.40 12.04 -9.60
C LYS A 88 -14.77 13.03 -10.57
N THR A 89 -14.57 14.26 -10.13
CA THR A 89 -13.75 15.23 -10.87
C THR A 89 -12.30 15.11 -10.40
N CYS A 90 -11.35 15.34 -11.31
CA CYS A 90 -9.94 15.42 -10.96
C CYS A 90 -9.50 16.87 -10.97
N PHE A 91 -8.60 17.25 -10.06
CA PHE A 91 -8.09 18.61 -9.99
C PHE A 91 -6.58 18.64 -9.80
N GLY A 92 -5.96 19.74 -10.23
CA GLY A 92 -4.56 20.07 -9.99
C GLY A 92 -4.41 21.54 -9.68
N ARG A 93 -3.31 21.92 -9.01
CA ARG A 93 -2.95 23.33 -8.80
C ARG A 93 -1.69 23.65 -9.57
N PHE A 94 -1.61 24.89 -10.03
CA PHE A 94 -0.39 25.43 -10.64
C PHE A 94 -0.31 26.92 -10.36
N VAL A 95 0.89 27.47 -10.50
CA VAL A 95 1.19 28.86 -10.16
C VAL A 95 1.51 29.63 -11.42
N ALA A 96 0.72 30.63 -11.78
CA ALA A 96 0.93 31.41 -12.98
C ALA A 96 0.98 32.91 -12.66
N THR A 97 1.83 33.63 -13.39
CA THR A 97 1.89 35.09 -13.41
C THR A 97 0.78 35.59 -14.33
N ALA A 98 -0.03 36.52 -13.83
CA ALA A 98 -1.20 37.02 -14.56
C ALA A 98 -0.82 37.81 -15.81
N ASP A 99 0.35 38.46 -15.80
CA ASP A 99 0.93 39.25 -16.88
C ASP A 99 2.47 39.27 -16.73
N ASP A 100 3.21 39.44 -17.83
CA ASP A 100 4.68 39.42 -17.87
C ASP A 100 5.33 40.50 -16.96
N ASP A 101 4.60 41.57 -16.61
CA ASP A 101 5.12 42.71 -15.86
C ASP A 101 4.68 42.78 -14.39
N SER A 102 3.81 41.88 -13.93
CA SER A 102 3.32 41.91 -12.55
C SER A 102 3.93 40.79 -11.70
N ASN A 103 4.60 41.17 -10.60
CA ASN A 103 5.06 40.25 -9.54
C ASN A 103 3.91 39.52 -8.81
N ASN A 104 2.69 39.53 -9.37
CA ASN A 104 1.51 38.97 -8.76
C ASN A 104 1.35 37.50 -9.14
N VAL A 105 1.98 36.66 -8.33
CA VAL A 105 1.92 35.20 -8.45
C VAL A 105 0.53 34.72 -8.02
N THR A 106 -0.23 34.13 -8.93
CA THR A 106 -1.58 33.63 -8.65
C THR A 106 -1.61 32.10 -8.76
N THR A 107 -2.13 31.43 -7.74
CA THR A 107 -2.43 29.99 -7.82
C THR A 107 -3.75 29.77 -8.55
N TYR A 108 -3.72 28.95 -9.58
CA TYR A 108 -4.87 28.52 -10.35
C TYR A 108 -5.20 27.07 -10.02
N VAL A 109 -6.48 26.74 -10.14
CA VAL A 109 -6.97 25.36 -10.04
C VAL A 109 -7.41 24.92 -11.44
N TRP A 110 -6.88 23.79 -11.87
CA TRP A 110 -7.27 23.08 -13.08
C TRP A 110 -8.24 21.96 -12.70
N VAL A 111 -9.41 21.90 -13.33
CA VAL A 111 -10.42 20.86 -13.06
C VAL A 111 -10.78 20.10 -14.34
N ILE A 112 -10.77 18.77 -14.25
CA ILE A 112 -11.23 17.84 -15.28
C ILE A 112 -12.56 17.24 -14.81
N SER A 113 -13.64 17.58 -15.52
CA SER A 113 -14.99 17.10 -15.19
C SER A 113 -15.18 15.65 -15.61
N HIS A 114 -15.95 14.87 -14.85
CA HIS A 114 -16.42 13.55 -15.30
C HIS A 114 -17.58 13.62 -16.31
N LYS A 115 -18.25 14.77 -16.40
CA LYS A 115 -19.40 15.00 -17.31
C LYS A 115 -18.94 15.34 -18.73
N GLN A 116 -17.93 14.64 -19.23
CA GLN A 116 -17.41 14.84 -20.58
C GLN A 116 -18.09 13.90 -21.56
N ALA A 117 -18.55 14.45 -22.69
CA ALA A 117 -19.19 13.69 -23.76
C ALA A 117 -18.16 12.92 -24.61
N SER A 118 -17.01 13.54 -24.89
CA SER A 118 -15.92 12.93 -25.66
C SER A 118 -14.86 12.33 -24.74
N SER A 119 -14.26 11.21 -25.16
CA SER A 119 -13.11 10.59 -24.50
C SER A 119 -11.77 10.97 -25.13
N THR A 120 -11.77 11.60 -26.31
CA THR A 120 -10.54 12.00 -27.04
C THR A 120 -10.14 13.46 -26.76
N GLN A 121 -11.06 14.25 -26.22
CA GLN A 121 -10.86 15.64 -25.82
C GLN A 121 -11.25 15.82 -24.36
N LEU A 122 -10.39 16.48 -23.59
CA LEU A 122 -10.70 16.87 -22.22
C LEU A 122 -11.35 18.25 -22.21
N ASN A 123 -12.55 18.31 -21.66
CA ASN A 123 -13.15 19.58 -21.25
C ASN A 123 -12.66 19.92 -19.83
N CYS A 124 -11.69 20.82 -19.77
CA CYS A 124 -11.10 21.34 -18.56
C CYS A 124 -11.68 22.71 -18.22
N ARG A 125 -11.53 23.10 -16.95
CA ARG A 125 -11.89 24.42 -16.46
C ARG A 125 -10.76 24.95 -15.60
N ILE A 126 -10.44 26.21 -15.75
CA ILE A 126 -9.38 26.88 -15.00
C ILE A 126 -9.97 28.08 -14.27
N ALA A 127 -9.64 28.26 -13.00
CA ALA A 127 -9.98 29.46 -12.26
C ALA A 127 -8.89 29.80 -11.23
N PRO A 128 -8.67 31.10 -10.92
CA PRO A 128 -7.86 31.48 -9.77
C PRO A 128 -8.46 30.87 -8.49
N ILE A 129 -7.62 30.33 -7.60
CA ILE A 129 -8.09 29.66 -6.37
C ILE A 129 -8.95 30.58 -5.48
N ASN A 130 -8.63 31.87 -5.51
CA ASN A 130 -9.34 32.92 -4.77
C ASN A 130 -10.72 33.27 -5.37
N ALA A 131 -10.95 32.94 -6.65
CA ALA A 131 -12.22 33.17 -7.33
C ALA A 131 -13.25 32.04 -7.13
N ILE A 132 -12.80 30.86 -6.66
CA ILE A 132 -13.67 29.69 -6.48
C ILE A 132 -14.35 29.74 -5.10
N PRO A 133 -15.67 29.92 -5.01
CA PRO A 133 -16.36 30.02 -3.72
C PRO A 133 -16.28 28.70 -2.94
N LYS A 134 -16.07 28.79 -1.62
CA LYS A 134 -16.01 27.64 -0.70
C LYS A 134 -14.98 26.57 -1.11
N CYS A 135 -13.92 26.95 -1.84
CA CYS A 135 -12.86 26.03 -2.22
C CYS A 135 -12.02 25.64 -0.99
N PRO A 136 -11.97 24.36 -0.59
CA PRO A 136 -11.19 23.90 0.57
C PRO A 136 -9.68 23.95 0.31
N LEU A 137 -9.26 24.09 -0.96
CA LEU A 137 -7.86 24.17 -1.37
C LEU A 137 -7.23 25.53 -1.08
N ARG A 138 -8.03 26.54 -0.69
CA ARG A 138 -7.48 27.84 -0.32
C ARG A 138 -6.50 27.65 0.84
N PRO A 139 -5.28 28.19 0.74
CA PRO A 139 -4.38 28.19 1.89
C PRO A 139 -5.14 28.85 3.04
N LYS A 140 -5.29 28.13 4.16
CA LYS A 140 -5.78 28.73 5.39
C LYS A 140 -4.85 29.90 5.62
N SER A 141 -5.36 31.12 5.68
CA SER A 141 -4.58 32.32 5.92
C SER A 141 -4.07 32.30 7.37
N SER A 142 -3.20 31.35 7.70
CA SER A 142 -2.38 31.36 8.90
C SER A 142 -1.21 32.27 8.58
N THR A 143 -1.29 33.52 9.04
CA THR A 143 -0.16 34.28 9.57
C THR A 143 1.21 33.94 8.98
N LEU A 144 1.40 34.16 7.68
CA LEU A 144 2.68 34.01 7.00
C LEU A 144 2.85 35.16 6.02
N THR A 145 2.98 36.35 6.59
CA THR A 145 3.81 37.40 6.00
C THR A 145 5.26 36.96 6.18
N SER A 146 6.05 37.08 5.10
CA SER A 146 7.51 36.86 4.99
C SER A 146 8.04 35.46 5.31
N ASN A 147 8.30 34.65 4.28
CA ASN A 147 9.62 34.03 4.01
C ASN A 147 9.57 33.06 2.82
N LEU A 148 9.27 33.58 1.62
CA LEU A 148 9.72 32.98 0.37
C LEU A 148 10.46 34.04 -0.44
N LYS A 149 11.72 34.26 -0.06
CA LYS A 149 12.76 34.81 -0.94
C LYS A 149 13.74 33.68 -1.20
N ILE A 150 13.57 33.03 -2.35
CA ILE A 150 14.55 32.08 -2.90
C ILE A 150 15.77 32.89 -3.35
N ALA A 151 16.95 32.34 -3.10
CA ALA A 151 18.26 32.90 -3.34
C ALA A 151 18.50 33.32 -4.80
N ALA A 152 18.84 34.59 -4.98
CA ALA A 152 19.73 35.08 -6.03
C ALA A 152 20.43 36.34 -5.48
N ALA A 153 21.76 36.33 -5.47
CA ALA A 153 22.61 37.34 -4.84
C ALA A 153 22.53 38.70 -5.55
N THR A 154 22.60 39.81 -4.79
CA THR A 154 23.68 40.84 -4.82
C THR A 154 23.22 42.09 -4.04
N ALA A 155 24.16 42.72 -3.34
CA ALA A 155 24.03 43.80 -2.37
C ALA A 155 23.29 45.07 -2.83
N THR A 156 22.51 45.68 -1.93
CA THR A 156 22.71 47.08 -1.46
C THR A 156 21.72 47.46 -0.36
N SER A 157 22.23 48.24 0.58
CA SER A 157 21.63 48.77 1.80
C SER A 157 20.67 49.95 1.56
N SER A 158 19.57 50.02 2.32
CA SER A 158 19.09 51.28 2.92
C SER A 158 17.93 51.10 3.91
N LYS A 159 18.07 51.79 5.05
CA LYS A 159 17.14 52.02 6.17
C LYS A 159 15.92 52.86 5.80
N SER A 160 14.77 52.59 6.44
CA SER A 160 13.81 53.55 7.06
C SER A 160 12.52 52.79 7.47
N SER A 161 12.23 52.56 8.76
CA SER A 161 11.43 53.40 9.69
C SER A 161 10.03 53.80 9.20
N ALA A 162 8.97 53.27 9.84
CA ALA A 162 7.99 54.04 10.63
C ALA A 162 6.66 53.28 10.83
N ALA A 163 6.11 53.43 12.02
CA ALA A 163 4.87 52.85 12.52
C ALA A 163 3.61 53.60 12.05
N SER A 164 2.45 52.95 12.06
CA SER A 164 1.22 53.55 12.60
C SER A 164 0.16 52.49 12.89
N ALA A 165 -0.37 52.57 14.10
CA ALA A 165 -1.49 51.80 14.61
C ALA A 165 -2.84 52.29 14.07
N SER A 166 -3.83 51.39 14.02
CA SER A 166 -5.23 51.68 14.35
C SER A 166 -6.11 50.42 14.29
N ALA A 167 -6.57 49.97 15.46
CA ALA A 167 -7.90 49.37 15.66
C ALA A 167 -8.97 50.50 15.54
N PRO A 168 -10.32 50.29 15.55
CA PRO A 168 -11.05 49.21 16.22
C PRO A 168 -12.34 48.71 15.51
N THR A 169 -13.04 47.78 16.16
CA THR A 169 -14.46 47.87 16.59
C THR A 169 -15.30 46.62 16.33
N VAL A 170 -15.97 46.24 17.41
CA VAL A 170 -16.87 45.13 17.66
C VAL A 170 -18.20 45.30 16.91
N ALA A 171 -18.73 44.23 16.32
CA ALA A 171 -20.17 44.10 16.09
C ALA A 171 -20.59 42.62 16.17
N SER A 172 -21.39 42.35 17.20
CA SER A 172 -22.14 41.13 17.45
C SER A 172 -23.31 40.98 16.49
N SER A 173 -23.57 39.77 16.00
CA SER A 173 -24.91 39.39 15.52
C SER A 173 -25.20 37.91 15.76
N SER A 174 -26.38 37.69 16.31
CA SER A 174 -26.99 36.48 16.84
C SER A 174 -27.68 35.62 15.77
N SER A 175 -28.24 34.49 16.23
CA SER A 175 -29.16 33.54 15.56
C SER A 175 -28.46 32.39 14.79
N SER A 176 -28.88 31.13 14.83
CA SER A 176 -30.01 30.44 15.48
C SER A 176 -29.70 28.93 15.50
N LYS A 177 -30.14 28.22 16.53
CA LYS A 177 -30.00 26.76 16.67
C LYS A 177 -31.07 26.02 15.86
N PRO A 178 -30.77 25.01 15.04
CA PRO A 178 -31.77 24.08 14.56
C PRO A 178 -31.93 22.87 15.50
N LYS A 179 -33.17 22.69 15.98
CA LYS A 179 -33.67 21.52 16.69
C LYS A 179 -33.52 20.26 15.81
N LYS A 180 -32.88 19.20 16.30
CA LYS A 180 -32.95 17.87 15.67
C LYS A 180 -34.00 17.01 16.35
N LYS A 181 -35.04 16.71 15.58
CA LYS A 181 -36.06 15.69 15.82
C LYS A 181 -35.45 14.29 15.71
N GLY A 182 -36.00 13.36 16.48
CA GLY A 182 -35.54 11.98 16.60
C GLY A 182 -35.69 11.15 15.33
N PHE A 183 -34.83 10.14 15.24
CA PHE A 183 -34.94 9.06 14.26
C PHE A 183 -34.44 7.75 14.91
N GLY A 184 -35.35 6.79 15.00
CA GLY A 184 -35.13 5.36 14.73
C GLY A 184 -34.16 4.56 15.60
N ILE A 185 -34.71 3.69 16.45
CA ILE A 185 -34.03 2.72 17.32
C ILE A 185 -33.39 1.55 16.53
N LEU A 186 -33.55 1.46 15.20
CA LEU A 186 -33.05 0.34 14.38
C LEU A 186 -31.84 0.67 13.47
N GLY A 187 -31.27 1.88 13.57
CA GLY A 187 -30.07 2.27 12.81
C GLY A 187 -28.72 1.93 13.47
N ASN A 188 -28.73 1.35 14.68
CA ASN A 188 -27.55 1.24 15.53
C ASN A 188 -26.74 -0.08 15.43
N LEU A 189 -27.11 -1.03 14.57
CA LEU A 189 -26.41 -2.33 14.52
C LEU A 189 -25.31 -2.46 13.46
N VAL A 190 -25.23 -1.53 12.49
CA VAL A 190 -24.17 -1.53 11.45
C VAL A 190 -23.12 -0.42 11.69
N GLY A 191 -23.36 0.47 12.67
CA GLY A 191 -22.40 1.51 13.08
C GLY A 191 -21.51 1.14 14.26
N ALA A 192 -21.72 -0.02 14.90
CA ALA A 192 -21.02 -0.40 16.13
C ALA A 192 -19.58 -0.87 15.90
N GLN A 193 -19.19 -1.23 14.67
CA GLN A 193 -17.83 -1.71 14.35
C GLN A 193 -16.84 -0.60 13.95
N ARG A 194 -17.29 0.67 13.86
CA ARG A 194 -16.42 1.83 13.60
C ARG A 194 -16.11 2.69 14.83
N ARG A 195 -16.51 2.26 16.04
CA ARG A 195 -16.30 3.01 17.29
C ARG A 195 -15.30 2.39 18.26
N THR A 196 -14.55 1.36 17.87
CA THR A 196 -13.47 0.78 18.68
C THR A 196 -12.08 1.39 18.42
N ASN A 197 -11.87 2.15 17.33
CA ASN A 197 -10.58 2.80 17.09
C ASN A 197 -10.44 4.22 17.66
N HIS A 198 -11.53 4.88 18.07
CA HIS A 198 -11.47 6.22 18.66
C HIS A 198 -11.51 6.25 20.19
N SER A 199 -11.71 5.11 20.87
CA SER A 199 -11.73 5.03 22.34
C SER A 199 -10.42 4.55 22.98
N VAL A 200 -9.43 4.15 22.18
CA VAL A 200 -8.09 3.76 22.70
C VAL A 200 -7.15 4.96 22.85
N VAL A 201 -7.46 6.09 22.18
CA VAL A 201 -6.64 7.33 22.25
C VAL A 201 -7.16 8.32 23.31
N ALA A 202 -8.35 8.10 23.88
CA ALA A 202 -8.99 9.04 24.81
C ALA A 202 -9.05 8.55 26.28
N SER A 203 -8.44 7.41 26.62
CA SER A 203 -8.47 6.83 27.98
C SER A 203 -7.12 6.83 28.71
N VAL A 204 -6.12 7.58 28.21
CA VAL A 204 -4.80 7.77 28.89
C VAL A 204 -4.59 9.23 29.29
N THR A 205 -5.63 9.90 29.80
CA THR A 205 -5.48 11.29 30.29
C THR A 205 -6.43 11.60 31.43
N THR A 206 -6.43 10.81 32.51
CA THR A 206 -6.87 11.29 33.83
C THR A 206 -6.30 10.44 34.97
N GLN A 207 -5.03 10.61 35.28
CA GLN A 207 -4.54 10.38 36.65
C GLN A 207 -3.66 11.57 37.03
N GLN A 208 -4.21 12.47 37.84
CA GLN A 208 -3.44 13.41 38.64
C GLN A 208 -2.75 12.64 39.77
N PRO A 209 -1.43 12.72 39.93
CA PRO A 209 -0.80 12.58 41.22
C PRO A 209 -0.72 13.96 41.88
N ALA A 210 -1.26 14.03 43.09
CA ALA A 210 -0.95 15.10 44.03
C ALA A 210 0.52 15.02 44.48
N THR A 211 1.05 16.18 44.88
CA THR A 211 2.35 16.51 45.52
C THR A 211 3.23 17.36 44.61
N GLY A 212 3.94 18.38 45.06
CA GLY A 212 4.23 18.94 46.37
C GLY A 212 5.27 20.02 46.12
N LYS A 213 5.10 21.20 46.70
CA LYS A 213 6.11 22.27 46.61
C LYS A 213 7.41 21.74 47.22
N SER A 214 8.49 21.74 46.45
CA SER A 214 9.84 21.72 46.99
C SER A 214 10.72 22.63 46.15
N SER A 215 11.38 23.49 46.89
CA SER A 215 12.23 24.61 46.53
C SER A 215 13.64 24.15 46.11
N SER A 216 14.23 24.94 45.22
CA SER A 216 15.67 25.27 45.12
C SER A 216 16.70 24.13 45.15
N ASN A 217 17.41 23.94 44.04
CA ASN A 217 18.81 24.39 43.99
C ASN A 217 19.37 24.38 42.57
N THR A 218 20.02 25.51 42.26
CA THR A 218 20.84 25.78 41.09
C THR A 218 22.17 25.04 41.18
N SER A 219 22.39 24.07 40.28
CA SER A 219 23.72 23.61 39.91
C SER A 219 23.73 23.37 38.40
N SER A 220 24.37 24.29 37.69
CA SER A 220 24.67 24.24 36.26
C SER A 220 25.66 23.11 35.96
N HIS A 221 25.13 21.93 35.65
CA HIS A 221 25.80 20.96 34.80
C HIS A 221 25.13 21.04 33.43
N ASP A 222 25.92 21.24 32.37
CA ASP A 222 25.52 21.07 30.97
C ASP A 222 25.12 19.61 30.74
N ASN A 223 23.96 19.23 31.26
CA ASN A 223 23.25 18.04 30.85
C ASN A 223 22.47 18.46 29.60
N HIS A 224 23.01 18.09 28.43
CA HIS A 224 22.20 17.92 27.24
C HIS A 224 21.19 16.80 27.53
N GLN A 225 20.13 17.15 28.24
CA GLN A 225 18.96 16.30 28.39
C GLN A 225 18.35 16.22 26.99
N GLU A 226 18.74 15.20 26.23
CA GLU A 226 18.15 14.93 24.92
C GLU A 226 16.63 14.84 25.11
N ASP A 227 15.90 15.71 24.42
CA ASP A 227 14.44 15.75 24.48
C ASP A 227 13.89 14.38 24.07
N LEU A 228 13.46 13.58 25.06
CA LEU A 228 12.91 12.26 24.85
C LEU A 228 11.63 12.36 24.02
N LYS A 229 11.63 11.71 22.85
CA LYS A 229 10.53 11.70 21.89
C LYS A 229 9.55 10.57 22.18
N THR A 230 8.35 10.69 21.64
CA THR A 230 7.39 9.56 21.61
C THR A 230 7.87 8.52 20.60
N SER A 231 7.51 7.25 20.82
CA SER A 231 7.82 6.16 19.86
C SER A 231 7.38 6.50 18.43
N GLY A 232 6.19 7.08 18.27
CA GLY A 232 5.67 7.49 16.96
C GLY A 232 6.50 8.57 16.27
N GLN A 233 7.07 9.52 17.03
CA GLN A 233 7.97 10.54 16.48
C GLN A 233 9.29 9.92 16.02
N VAL A 234 9.89 9.02 16.82
CA VAL A 234 11.14 8.35 16.44
C VAL A 234 10.95 7.46 15.21
N LEU A 235 9.81 6.77 15.09
CA LEU A 235 9.48 5.99 13.89
C LEU A 235 9.25 6.87 12.66
N ALA A 236 8.61 8.04 12.82
CA ALA A 236 8.43 9.00 11.73
C ALA A 236 9.76 9.60 11.27
N ASP A 237 10.63 9.98 12.22
CA ASP A 237 11.97 10.48 11.94
C ASP A 237 12.81 9.41 11.23
N PHE A 238 12.74 8.15 11.69
CA PHE A 238 13.44 7.03 11.05
C PHE A 238 12.92 6.76 9.63
N ARG A 239 11.60 6.78 9.42
CA ARG A 239 11.02 6.64 8.08
C ARG A 239 11.54 7.73 7.13
N HIS A 240 11.57 8.98 7.58
CA HIS A 240 12.08 10.08 6.77
C HIS A 240 13.59 9.96 6.51
N GLU A 241 14.37 9.48 7.48
CA GLU A 241 15.79 9.17 7.28
C GLU A 241 15.99 8.08 6.22
N MET A 242 15.18 7.02 6.26
CA MET A 242 15.24 5.94 5.27
C MET A 242 14.79 6.41 3.88
N GLU A 243 13.70 7.17 3.80
CA GLU A 243 13.23 7.81 2.55
C GLU A 243 14.35 8.62 1.90
N GLN A 244 15.02 9.49 2.66
CA GLN A 244 16.12 10.29 2.15
C GLN A 244 17.31 9.42 1.71
N LYS A 245 17.67 8.40 2.49
CA LYS A 245 18.74 7.46 2.13
C LYS A 245 18.43 6.68 0.84
N MET A 246 17.19 6.26 0.63
CA MET A 246 16.78 5.57 -0.60
C MET A 246 16.80 6.52 -1.80
N LEU A 247 16.36 7.78 -1.64
CA LEU A 247 16.42 8.78 -2.70
C LEU A 247 17.88 9.14 -3.07
N ASP A 248 18.76 9.27 -2.07
CA ASP A 248 20.18 9.52 -2.31
C ASP A 248 20.82 8.32 -3.02
N PHE A 249 20.46 7.10 -2.62
CA PHE A 249 20.91 5.87 -3.28
C PHE A 249 20.39 5.74 -4.71
N ASP A 250 19.14 6.12 -5.01
CA ASP A 250 18.59 6.12 -6.37
C ASP A 250 19.45 6.97 -7.33
N ILE A 251 19.91 8.12 -6.84
CA ILE A 251 20.74 9.07 -7.61
C ILE A 251 22.21 8.63 -7.68
N ALA A 252 22.72 7.92 -6.68
CA ALA A 252 24.11 7.46 -6.64
C ALA A 252 24.39 6.41 -7.71
N ASP A 253 25.63 6.34 -8.21
CA ASP A 253 26.07 5.27 -9.13
C ASP A 253 26.36 3.94 -8.40
N ASP A 254 26.08 3.88 -7.09
CA ASP A 254 26.25 2.68 -6.29
C ASP A 254 25.21 1.63 -6.67
N VAL A 255 25.68 0.40 -6.78
CA VAL A 255 24.89 -0.76 -7.20
C VAL A 255 24.14 -1.40 -6.04
N SER A 256 24.72 -1.31 -4.84
CA SER A 256 24.15 -1.83 -3.60
C SER A 256 24.41 -0.90 -2.44
N MET A 257 23.47 -0.80 -1.50
CA MET A 257 23.68 -0.12 -0.22
C MET A 257 23.39 -1.05 0.95
N LYS A 258 24.08 -0.83 2.08
CA LYS A 258 23.81 -1.54 3.34
C LYS A 258 23.23 -0.57 4.36
N VAL A 259 22.10 -0.96 4.94
CA VAL A 259 21.41 -0.21 5.99
C VAL A 259 21.59 -0.95 7.30
N ASP A 260 22.51 -0.47 8.13
CA ASP A 260 22.73 -0.96 9.48
C ASP A 260 21.72 -0.34 10.44
N ILE A 261 20.91 -1.18 11.08
CA ILE A 261 19.88 -0.76 12.04
C ILE A 261 20.23 -1.33 13.40
N LYS A 262 20.36 -0.44 14.39
CA LYS A 262 20.59 -0.80 15.79
C LYS A 262 19.40 -0.36 16.63
N LEU A 263 18.70 -1.33 17.25
CA LEU A 263 17.53 -1.03 18.08
C LEU A 263 17.90 -0.13 19.28
N SER A 264 19.13 -0.26 19.79
CA SER A 264 19.66 0.58 20.87
C SER A 264 19.63 2.07 20.53
N ASP A 265 19.89 2.45 19.28
CA ASP A 265 20.12 3.85 18.92
C ASP A 265 18.82 4.62 18.76
N HIS A 266 17.76 3.91 18.38
CA HIS A 266 16.41 4.46 18.35
C HIS A 266 15.71 4.38 19.71
N SER A 267 15.90 3.29 20.47
CA SER A 267 15.23 3.14 21.76
C SER A 267 15.76 4.10 22.84
N LYS A 268 17.02 4.54 22.77
CA LYS A 268 17.58 5.58 23.67
C LYS A 268 16.82 6.91 23.56
N LYS A 269 16.26 7.23 22.40
CA LYS A 269 15.55 8.50 22.13
C LYS A 269 14.08 8.46 22.56
N VAL A 270 13.58 7.31 22.99
CA VAL A 270 12.18 7.07 23.32
C VAL A 270 11.97 7.00 24.83
N GLN A 271 10.85 7.57 25.29
CA GLN A 271 10.42 7.46 26.68
C GLN A 271 10.22 5.99 27.09
N ASP A 272 10.57 5.62 28.33
CA ASP A 272 10.54 4.21 28.79
C ASP A 272 9.18 3.52 28.61
N VAL A 273 8.08 4.26 28.79
CA VAL A 273 6.70 3.77 28.62
C VAL A 273 6.41 3.32 27.19
N ASP A 274 7.13 3.88 26.21
CA ASP A 274 6.93 3.69 24.79
C ASP A 274 7.94 2.73 24.14
N LYS A 275 9.02 2.35 24.85
CA LYS A 275 10.08 1.48 24.31
C LYS A 275 9.55 0.13 23.81
N GLY A 276 8.54 -0.44 24.47
CA GLY A 276 7.92 -1.71 24.05
C GLY A 276 7.16 -1.66 22.73
N LYS A 277 6.90 -0.46 22.18
CA LYS A 277 6.26 -0.28 20.86
C LYS A 277 7.27 -0.28 19.71
N MET A 278 8.55 -0.14 20.02
CA MET A 278 9.63 -0.25 19.05
C MET A 278 10.18 -1.67 19.07
N SER A 279 9.99 -2.39 17.98
CA SER A 279 10.62 -3.69 17.76
C SER A 279 11.50 -3.64 16.51
N MET A 280 12.44 -4.59 16.43
CA MET A 280 13.28 -4.72 15.25
C MET A 280 12.45 -4.98 13.99
N ASP A 281 11.35 -5.73 14.11
CA ASP A 281 10.44 -6.02 12.99
C ASP A 281 9.79 -4.75 12.41
N VAL A 282 9.45 -3.78 13.26
CA VAL A 282 8.87 -2.50 12.80
C VAL A 282 9.91 -1.69 12.03
N LEU A 283 11.15 -1.61 12.53
CA LEU A 283 12.23 -0.91 11.84
C LEU A 283 12.58 -1.61 10.52
N LYS A 284 12.67 -2.94 10.53
CA LYS A 284 12.84 -3.78 9.35
C LYS A 284 11.77 -3.45 8.31
N TYR A 285 10.49 -3.52 8.68
CA TYR A 285 9.36 -3.25 7.78
C TYR A 285 9.46 -1.87 7.14
N ILE A 286 9.84 -0.83 7.90
CA ILE A 286 10.00 0.53 7.36
C ILE A 286 11.07 0.55 6.25
N VAL A 287 12.20 -0.16 6.41
CA VAL A 287 13.24 -0.20 5.36
C VAL A 287 12.74 -0.91 4.11
N TYR A 288 12.04 -2.04 4.24
CA TYR A 288 11.44 -2.73 3.09
C TYR A 288 10.40 -1.86 2.38
N GLU A 289 9.50 -1.24 3.15
CA GLU A 289 8.45 -0.35 2.63
C GLU A 289 9.07 0.83 1.87
N GLN A 290 10.12 1.46 2.39
CA GLN A 290 10.77 2.59 1.74
C GLN A 290 11.59 2.20 0.50
N ALA A 291 12.21 1.02 0.50
CA ALA A 291 12.89 0.49 -0.68
C ALA A 291 11.89 0.22 -1.82
N GLU A 292 10.78 -0.46 -1.51
CA GLU A 292 9.70 -0.77 -2.46
C GLU A 292 9.00 0.50 -2.99
N GLU A 293 8.76 1.49 -2.13
CA GLU A 293 8.13 2.77 -2.53
C GLU A 293 9.04 3.62 -3.44
N CYS A 294 10.36 3.51 -3.29
CA CYS A 294 11.31 4.18 -4.18
C CYS A 294 11.42 3.47 -5.53
N ASN A 295 11.55 2.14 -5.53
CA ASN A 295 11.57 1.33 -6.75
C ASN A 295 11.15 -0.12 -6.45
N GLU A 296 10.11 -0.58 -7.16
CA GLU A 296 9.56 -1.94 -7.04
C GLU A 296 10.54 -3.03 -7.54
N GLU A 297 11.54 -2.68 -8.35
CA GLU A 297 12.52 -3.62 -8.90
C GLU A 297 13.70 -3.89 -7.95
N TRP A 298 13.86 -3.07 -6.89
CA TRP A 298 14.97 -3.22 -5.95
C TRP A 298 14.79 -4.44 -5.05
N ILE A 299 15.90 -5.13 -4.78
CA ILE A 299 15.93 -6.29 -3.90
C ILE A 299 16.46 -5.86 -2.54
N ALA A 300 15.61 -5.90 -1.52
CA ALA A 300 16.03 -5.78 -0.13
C ALA A 300 16.20 -7.16 0.50
N HIS A 301 17.36 -7.43 1.09
CA HIS A 301 17.69 -8.70 1.72
C HIS A 301 18.31 -8.49 3.10
N LYS A 302 17.89 -9.33 4.07
CA LYS A 302 18.40 -9.29 5.44
C LYS A 302 19.67 -10.12 5.53
N GLU A 303 20.80 -9.49 5.82
CA GLU A 303 22.02 -10.22 6.13
C GLU A 303 21.92 -10.88 7.52
N GLN A 304 22.58 -12.04 7.67
CA GLN A 304 22.66 -12.72 8.96
C GLN A 304 23.50 -11.88 9.93
N SER A 305 22.86 -11.40 11.00
CA SER A 305 23.52 -10.67 12.08
C SER A 305 23.74 -11.58 13.28
N GLU A 306 24.89 -11.44 13.93
CA GLU A 306 25.23 -12.15 15.17
C GLU A 306 24.42 -11.63 16.38
N PHE A 307 23.97 -10.37 16.32
CA PHE A 307 23.29 -9.70 17.43
C PHE A 307 21.78 -9.61 17.16
N THR A 308 20.97 -9.89 18.18
CA THR A 308 19.51 -9.84 18.08
C THR A 308 18.96 -8.42 17.93
N ASP A 309 19.73 -7.42 18.36
CA ASP A 309 19.38 -6.01 18.36
C ASP A 309 20.08 -5.19 17.26
N GLU A 310 20.87 -5.85 16.41
CA GLU A 310 21.47 -5.26 15.21
C GLU A 310 21.06 -6.07 13.97
N ILE A 311 20.69 -5.38 12.90
CA ILE A 311 20.36 -6.00 11.61
C ILE A 311 20.94 -5.15 10.50
N THR A 312 21.50 -5.80 9.50
CA THR A 312 21.94 -5.14 8.26
C THR A 312 21.02 -5.60 7.15
N ILE A 313 20.43 -4.63 6.44
CA ILE A 313 19.61 -4.88 5.26
C ILE A 313 20.41 -4.39 4.05
N ALA A 314 20.77 -5.30 3.16
CA ALA A 314 21.40 -4.97 1.89
C ALA A 314 20.31 -4.73 0.84
N ILE A 315 20.45 -3.64 0.07
CA ILE A 315 19.51 -3.24 -0.98
C ILE A 315 20.29 -3.19 -2.29
N TYR A 316 19.82 -3.91 -3.29
CA TYR A 316 20.43 -4.03 -4.62
C TYR A 316 19.50 -3.38 -5.65
N LYS A 317 20.05 -2.55 -6.56
CA LYS A 317 19.26 -1.89 -7.61
C LYS A 317 18.74 -2.87 -8.65
N ASP A 318 19.61 -3.79 -9.07
CA ASP A 318 19.33 -4.78 -10.09
C ASP A 318 19.49 -6.21 -9.52
N PRO A 319 18.72 -7.19 -10.03
CA PRO A 319 18.83 -8.58 -9.61
C PRO A 319 20.17 -9.22 -9.96
N GLU A 320 20.86 -8.74 -11.01
CA GLU A 320 22.13 -9.31 -11.45
C GLU A 320 23.27 -9.02 -10.46
N ASP A 321 23.14 -7.96 -9.65
CA ASP A 321 24.15 -7.55 -8.69
C ASP A 321 23.92 -8.16 -7.29
N ALA A 322 22.76 -8.78 -7.07
CA ALA A 322 22.48 -9.52 -5.85
C ALA A 322 23.31 -10.82 -5.83
N PRO A 323 23.96 -11.16 -4.70
CA PRO A 323 24.66 -12.43 -4.57
C PRO A 323 23.73 -13.63 -4.90
N PRO A 324 24.24 -14.72 -5.49
CA PRO A 324 23.42 -15.88 -5.85
C PRO A 324 22.60 -16.44 -4.69
N GLU A 325 23.15 -16.40 -3.48
CA GLU A 325 22.47 -16.84 -2.24
C GLU A 325 21.20 -16.02 -1.98
N VAL A 326 21.25 -14.70 -2.22
CA VAL A 326 20.10 -13.80 -2.07
C VAL A 326 19.03 -14.11 -3.12
N LEU A 327 19.44 -14.33 -4.37
CA LEU A 327 18.52 -14.69 -5.46
C LEU A 327 17.87 -16.07 -5.22
N GLU A 328 18.62 -17.02 -4.69
CA GLU A 328 18.08 -18.32 -4.29
C GLU A 328 17.05 -18.18 -3.17
N GLU A 329 17.32 -17.38 -2.14
CA GLU A 329 16.35 -17.09 -1.08
C GLU A 329 15.10 -16.39 -1.59
N LEU A 330 15.24 -15.44 -2.52
CA LEU A 330 14.10 -14.73 -3.12
C LEU A 330 13.24 -15.66 -3.99
N ASN A 331 13.88 -16.61 -4.68
CA ASN A 331 13.19 -17.69 -5.40
C ASN A 331 12.61 -18.76 -4.44
N GLN A 332 13.18 -18.93 -3.25
CA GLN A 332 12.70 -19.83 -2.21
C GLN A 332 11.63 -19.20 -1.30
N ALA A 333 11.50 -17.87 -1.31
CA ALA A 333 10.47 -17.11 -0.60
C ALA A 333 9.08 -17.39 -1.21
N GLU A 334 8.62 -18.59 -0.88
CA GLU A 334 7.29 -19.18 -0.93
C GLU A 334 6.49 -18.97 -2.22
N LEU A 335 6.39 -20.06 -3.01
CA LEU A 335 5.17 -20.32 -3.79
C LEU A 335 3.96 -19.88 -2.94
N PRO A 336 3.06 -19.03 -3.47
CA PRO A 336 1.90 -18.55 -2.74
C PRO A 336 1.23 -19.70 -1.98
N ASP A 337 0.79 -19.46 -0.74
CA ASP A 337 0.17 -20.52 0.09
C ASP A 337 -0.97 -21.24 -0.64
N GLU A 338 -1.67 -20.53 -1.53
CA GLU A 338 -2.69 -21.06 -2.44
C GLU A 338 -2.14 -22.12 -3.40
N MET A 339 -0.94 -21.89 -3.94
CA MET A 339 -0.24 -22.77 -4.85
C MET A 339 0.39 -23.96 -4.12
N LYS A 340 0.91 -23.75 -2.90
CA LYS A 340 1.32 -24.86 -2.01
C LYS A 340 0.12 -25.74 -1.62
N ALA A 341 -1.03 -25.14 -1.34
CA ALA A 341 -2.27 -25.87 -1.06
C ALA A 341 -2.76 -26.64 -2.30
N GLU A 342 -2.66 -26.05 -3.48
CA GLU A 342 -3.00 -26.70 -4.75
C GLU A 342 -2.05 -27.87 -5.06
N GLN A 343 -0.74 -27.70 -4.85
CA GLN A 343 0.24 -28.74 -5.04
C GLN A 343 0.02 -29.92 -4.06
N ARG A 344 -0.30 -29.64 -2.79
CA ARG A 344 -0.73 -30.66 -1.82
C ARG A 344 -2.03 -31.34 -2.24
N LYS A 345 -2.98 -30.62 -2.84
CA LYS A 345 -4.24 -31.18 -3.34
C LYS A 345 -4.00 -32.10 -4.55
N ILE A 346 -3.10 -31.73 -5.45
CA ILE A 346 -2.68 -32.54 -6.59
C ILE A 346 -1.98 -33.81 -6.10
N GLU A 347 -1.04 -33.70 -5.16
CA GLU A 347 -0.35 -34.86 -4.59
C GLU A 347 -1.32 -35.82 -3.89
N ASN A 348 -2.24 -35.29 -3.07
CA ASN A 348 -3.26 -36.09 -2.40
C ASN A 348 -4.20 -36.77 -3.40
N LYS A 349 -4.58 -36.07 -4.48
CA LYS A 349 -5.39 -36.66 -5.55
C LYS A 349 -4.64 -37.80 -6.24
N ARG A 350 -3.35 -37.62 -6.53
CA ARG A 350 -2.50 -38.66 -7.13
C ARG A 350 -2.44 -39.90 -6.25
N ARG A 351 -2.22 -39.75 -4.95
CA ARG A 351 -2.23 -40.88 -3.99
C ARG A 351 -3.60 -41.58 -3.92
N GLN A 352 -4.70 -40.82 -4.00
CA GLN A 352 -6.04 -41.42 -4.01
C GLN A 352 -6.30 -42.22 -5.29
N ASP A 353 -5.84 -41.73 -6.43
CA ASP A 353 -6.04 -42.41 -7.70
C ASP A 353 -5.15 -43.67 -7.79
N GLU A 354 -3.90 -43.62 -7.30
CA GLU A 354 -3.02 -44.80 -7.13
C GLU A 354 -3.70 -45.86 -6.22
N MET A 355 -4.33 -45.47 -5.11
CA MET A 355 -5.07 -46.41 -4.25
C MET A 355 -6.31 -47.01 -4.93
N LYS A 356 -7.05 -46.24 -5.74
CA LYS A 356 -8.20 -46.77 -6.48
C LYS A 356 -7.76 -47.77 -7.53
N GLU A 357 -6.66 -47.49 -8.23
CA GLU A 357 -6.11 -48.36 -9.24
C GLU A 357 -5.68 -49.71 -8.64
N LEU A 358 -4.96 -49.69 -7.51
CA LEU A 358 -4.62 -50.91 -6.78
C LEU A 358 -5.86 -51.73 -6.38
N ARG A 359 -6.92 -51.06 -5.92
CA ARG A 359 -8.17 -51.74 -5.54
C ARG A 359 -8.89 -52.37 -6.75
N ILE A 360 -8.87 -51.69 -7.89
CA ILE A 360 -9.42 -52.23 -9.15
C ILE A 360 -8.61 -53.45 -9.59
N GLN A 361 -7.28 -53.37 -9.52
CA GLN A 361 -6.39 -54.46 -9.87
C GLN A 361 -6.63 -55.69 -8.98
N GLU A 362 -6.78 -55.49 -7.66
CA GLU A 362 -7.11 -56.56 -6.70
C GLU A 362 -8.46 -57.23 -7.02
N LEU A 363 -9.49 -56.43 -7.32
CA LEU A 363 -10.81 -56.95 -7.71
C LEU A 363 -10.76 -57.77 -9.00
N LEU A 364 -10.01 -57.29 -10.00
CA LEU A 364 -9.83 -57.99 -11.26
C LEU A 364 -9.13 -59.34 -11.05
N GLN A 365 -8.07 -59.36 -10.23
CA GLN A 365 -7.34 -60.57 -9.87
C GLN A 365 -8.26 -61.57 -9.14
N ARG A 366 -9.09 -61.08 -8.21
CA ARG A 366 -10.06 -61.91 -7.49
C ARG A 366 -11.13 -62.50 -8.41
N GLN A 367 -11.61 -61.74 -9.39
CA GLN A 367 -12.55 -62.26 -10.40
C GLN A 367 -11.90 -63.31 -11.30
N ALA A 368 -10.65 -63.11 -11.71
CA ALA A 368 -9.90 -64.08 -12.51
C ALA A 368 -9.74 -65.40 -11.76
N LEU A 369 -9.33 -65.36 -10.49
CA LEU A 369 -9.23 -66.54 -9.62
C LEU A 369 -10.58 -67.26 -9.47
N ARG A 370 -11.69 -66.51 -9.31
CA ARG A 370 -13.03 -67.09 -9.21
C ARG A 370 -13.43 -67.82 -10.50
N LYS A 371 -13.18 -67.24 -11.67
CA LYS A 371 -13.48 -67.87 -12.96
C LYS A 371 -12.67 -69.14 -13.19
N MET A 372 -11.40 -69.18 -12.77
CA MET A 372 -10.59 -70.40 -12.81
C MET A 372 -11.13 -71.48 -11.85
N ALA A 373 -11.61 -71.09 -10.67
CA ALA A 373 -12.17 -72.04 -9.70
C ALA A 373 -13.54 -72.64 -10.13
N THR A 374 -14.37 -71.90 -10.89
CA THR A 374 -15.69 -72.36 -11.34
C THR A 374 -15.72 -72.88 -12.77
N GLY A 375 -14.61 -72.77 -13.51
CA GLY A 375 -14.52 -73.13 -14.93
C GLY A 375 -13.72 -74.41 -15.16
N SER A 376 -14.06 -75.50 -14.49
CA SER A 376 -13.55 -76.84 -14.81
C SER A 376 -14.40 -77.94 -14.17
N GLY A 377 -15.59 -78.19 -14.74
CA GLY A 377 -16.48 -79.32 -14.42
C GLY A 377 -17.91 -78.85 -14.16
N SER A 378 -18.95 -79.33 -14.83
CA SER A 378 -19.06 -80.43 -15.77
C SER A 378 -20.39 -80.29 -16.51
N ASP A 379 -20.34 -80.34 -17.83
CA ASP A 379 -21.42 -80.96 -18.60
C ASP A 379 -21.29 -82.48 -18.42
N VAL A 380 -22.45 -83.15 -18.36
CA VAL A 380 -22.73 -84.60 -18.48
C VAL A 380 -22.90 -85.43 -17.19
N ASP A 381 -24.08 -86.07 -17.14
CA ASP A 381 -24.52 -87.32 -16.48
C ASP A 381 -24.86 -87.43 -14.99
N GLU A 382 -26.18 -87.49 -14.75
CA GLU A 382 -26.93 -88.69 -14.35
C GLU A 382 -26.23 -89.71 -13.41
N GLY A 383 -26.76 -89.86 -12.20
CA GLY A 383 -26.51 -91.04 -11.37
C GLY A 383 -26.41 -90.73 -9.89
N GLY A 384 -27.26 -91.37 -9.10
CA GLY A 384 -27.44 -91.09 -7.68
C GLY A 384 -26.21 -91.38 -6.81
N GLY A 385 -26.19 -90.73 -5.66
CA GLY A 385 -25.18 -90.98 -4.65
C GLY A 385 -25.21 -89.90 -3.57
N ALA A 386 -25.98 -90.16 -2.52
CA ALA A 386 -25.84 -89.44 -1.26
C ALA A 386 -24.37 -89.55 -0.81
N GLY A 387 -23.66 -88.42 -0.79
CA GLY A 387 -22.24 -88.34 -0.49
C GLY A 387 -21.92 -87.00 0.12
N ASP A 388 -22.14 -86.93 1.43
CA ASP A 388 -21.43 -86.12 2.41
C ASP A 388 -20.17 -85.41 1.89
N PHE A 389 -20.25 -84.08 1.75
CA PHE A 389 -19.09 -83.17 1.76
C PHE A 389 -19.24 -82.17 2.91
N THR A 390 -19.52 -82.71 4.10
CA THR A 390 -18.85 -82.19 5.28
C THR A 390 -17.41 -82.69 5.28
N VAL A 391 -16.48 -81.90 5.84
CA VAL A 391 -15.04 -82.17 6.10
C VAL A 391 -14.06 -81.40 5.18
N LEU A 392 -13.19 -80.62 5.84
CA LEU A 392 -12.04 -79.77 5.43
C LEU A 392 -12.34 -78.27 5.58
N ASN A 393 -11.95 -77.54 6.63
CA ASN A 393 -10.83 -77.72 7.55
C ASN A 393 -11.19 -77.06 8.91
N LYS A 394 -11.46 -77.88 9.93
CA LYS A 394 -11.77 -77.46 11.31
C LYS A 394 -10.57 -77.63 12.26
N ASP A 395 -9.37 -77.87 11.73
CA ASP A 395 -8.18 -77.89 12.57
C ASP A 395 -7.59 -76.50 12.70
N LYS A 396 -7.77 -75.95 13.90
CA LYS A 396 -7.02 -74.89 14.57
C LYS A 396 -6.64 -73.71 13.67
N ARG A 397 -7.37 -72.59 13.83
CA ARG A 397 -6.87 -71.26 13.45
C ARG A 397 -5.45 -71.11 13.99
N ASP A 398 -4.49 -71.15 13.09
CA ASP A 398 -3.10 -70.89 13.43
C ASP A 398 -3.02 -69.41 13.85
N LEU A 399 -2.80 -69.18 15.14
CA LEU A 399 -2.74 -67.83 15.73
C LEU A 399 -1.37 -67.17 15.53
N ARG A 400 -0.45 -67.85 14.85
CA ARG A 400 0.86 -67.31 14.51
C ARG A 400 0.71 -66.13 13.55
N THR A 401 1.49 -65.08 13.77
CA THR A 401 1.49 -63.91 12.90
C THR A 401 2.14 -64.25 11.56
N ILE A 402 1.76 -63.51 10.51
CA ILE A 402 2.21 -63.75 9.14
C ILE A 402 3.75 -63.76 9.04
N GLU A 403 4.45 -63.00 9.88
CA GLU A 403 5.92 -62.99 9.93
C GLU A 403 6.55 -64.30 10.41
N GLU A 404 5.94 -64.98 11.40
CA GLU A 404 6.46 -66.27 11.88
C GLU A 404 6.32 -67.36 10.80
N ILE A 405 5.20 -67.37 10.08
CA ILE A 405 4.97 -68.32 8.97
C ILE A 405 5.99 -68.10 7.85
N GLN A 406 6.33 -66.85 7.56
CA GLN A 406 7.33 -66.52 6.55
C GLN A 406 8.76 -66.90 6.99
N GLN A 407 9.08 -66.82 8.28
CA GLN A 407 10.37 -67.28 8.79
C GLN A 407 10.51 -68.82 8.72
N ASP A 408 9.47 -69.56 9.09
CA ASP A 408 9.49 -71.03 8.99
C ASP A 408 9.63 -71.50 7.54
N THR A 409 8.94 -70.83 6.62
CA THR A 409 9.05 -71.12 5.17
C THR A 409 10.45 -70.81 4.64
N LYS A 410 11.13 -69.80 5.18
CA LYS A 410 12.53 -69.50 4.83
C LYS A 410 13.50 -70.53 5.41
N ARG A 411 13.24 -71.04 6.62
CA ARG A 411 14.09 -72.08 7.24
C ARG A 411 13.98 -73.42 6.51
N GLN A 412 12.78 -73.83 6.10
CA GLN A 412 12.59 -75.06 5.32
C GLN A 412 13.18 -75.03 3.90
N LYS A 413 13.56 -73.85 3.38
CA LYS A 413 14.22 -73.74 2.07
C LYS A 413 15.75 -73.80 2.14
N VAL A 414 16.32 -73.90 3.33
CA VAL A 414 17.78 -73.95 3.56
C VAL A 414 18.25 -75.34 4.01
N GLU A 415 17.32 -76.26 4.27
CA GLU A 415 17.54 -77.71 4.19
C GLU A 415 17.16 -78.22 2.80
#